data_AF-A0A814MI03-F1
#
_entry.id   AF-A0A814MI03-F1
#
_cell.length_a   1.000
_cell.length_b   1.000
_cell.length_c   1.000
_cell.angle_alpha   90.00
_cell.angle_beta   90.00
_cell.angle_gamma   90.00
#
_symmetry.space_group_name_H-M   'P 1'
#
loop_
_entity.id
_entity.type
_entity.pdbx_description
1 polymer ?
#
loop_
_entity_poly.entity_id
_entity_poly.type
_entity_poly.pdbx_seq_one_letter_code
_entity_poly.pdbx_strand_id
1 'polypeptide(L)'
;MITIHQPVLFVGDTGSSKTATILSYIRNFDSHYTNLILNFSSRTKSIDVQRSIETQLEKRSKDTYGPTAGTKLIIFLDDISMPKIDQYGTCH
;
A
#
# COMPACT_ATOMS: atom_id res chain seq x y z
N MET A 1 -11.85 -10.06 2.26
CA MET A 1 -10.62 -9.61 1.56
C MET A 1 -9.37 -9.87 2.39
N ILE A 2 -9.31 -9.48 3.67
CA ILE A 2 -8.06 -9.62 4.47
C ILE A 2 -7.99 -10.96 5.22
N THR A 3 -9.14 -11.60 5.48
CA THR A 3 -9.24 -12.91 6.14
C THR A 3 -8.53 -14.04 5.37
N ILE A 4 -8.42 -13.91 4.05
CA ILE A 4 -7.72 -14.84 3.16
C ILE A 4 -6.21 -14.56 3.06
N HIS A 5 -5.73 -13.47 3.67
CA HIS A 5 -4.32 -13.03 3.66
C HIS A 5 -3.72 -12.93 2.24
N GLN A 6 -4.52 -12.52 1.26
CA GLN A 6 -4.06 -12.31 -0.11
C GLN A 6 -4.13 -10.84 -0.51
N PRO A 7 -3.16 -10.35 -1.31
CA PRO A 7 -3.28 -9.04 -1.95
C PRO A 7 -4.51 -8.99 -2.85
N VAL A 8 -5.22 -7.87 -2.85
CA VAL A 8 -6.40 -7.66 -3.70
C VAL A 8 -6.27 -6.34 -4.43
N LEU A 9 -6.65 -6.35 -5.71
CA LEU A 9 -6.72 -5.16 -6.56
C LEU A 9 -8.17 -4.71 -6.68
N PHE A 10 -8.43 -3.43 -6.44
CA PHE A 10 -9.76 -2.83 -6.54
C PHE A 10 -9.81 -1.83 -7.70
N VAL A 11 -10.62 -2.13 -8.73
CA VAL A 11 -10.66 -1.38 -10.01
C VAL A 11 -12.05 -0.80 -10.26
N GLY A 12 -12.11 0.34 -10.94
CA GLY A 12 -13.32 0.89 -11.56
C GLY A 12 -13.14 2.36 -11.91
N ASP A 13 -14.23 3.07 -12.19
CA ASP A 13 -14.17 4.48 -12.62
C ASP A 13 -13.70 5.46 -11.54
N THR A 14 -13.06 6.55 -11.97
CA THR A 14 -12.70 7.68 -11.10
C THR A 14 -13.96 8.26 -10.46
N GLY A 15 -13.88 8.63 -9.17
CA GLY A 15 -15.01 9.23 -8.45
C GLY A 15 -16.03 8.26 -7.86
N SER A 16 -15.86 6.94 -8.03
CA SER A 16 -16.75 5.91 -7.43
C SER A 16 -16.44 5.59 -5.95
N SER A 17 -15.89 6.55 -5.21
CA SER A 17 -15.65 6.47 -3.76
C SER A 17 -14.74 5.31 -3.27
N LYS A 18 -14.00 4.63 -4.16
CA LYS A 18 -13.14 3.48 -3.81
C LYS A 18 -12.22 3.76 -2.63
N THR A 19 -11.45 4.85 -2.73
CA THR A 19 -10.49 5.29 -1.72
C THR A 19 -11.21 5.52 -0.38
N ALA A 20 -12.35 6.21 -0.39
CA ALA A 20 -13.13 6.47 0.81
C ALA A 20 -13.65 5.18 1.46
N THR A 21 -14.14 4.23 0.65
CA THR A 21 -14.62 2.92 1.14
C THR A 21 -13.49 2.11 1.76
N ILE A 22 -12.34 2.02 1.10
CA ILE A 22 -11.19 1.26 1.60
C ILE A 22 -10.63 1.90 2.87
N LEU A 23 -10.49 3.23 2.92
CA LEU A 23 -10.05 3.93 4.10
C LEU A 23 -11.01 3.77 5.28
N SER A 24 -12.32 3.82 5.03
CA SER A 24 -13.33 3.55 6.07
C SER A 24 -13.23 2.12 6.59
N TYR A 25 -13.02 1.13 5.70
CA TYR A 25 -12.82 -0.25 6.08
C TYR A 25 -11.54 -0.45 6.92
N ILE A 26 -10.43 0.16 6.50
CA ILE A 26 -9.14 0.08 7.20
C ILE A 26 -9.19 0.70 8.60
N ARG A 27 -9.92 1.81 8.77
CA ARG A 27 -10.10 2.47 10.07
C ARG A 27 -10.82 1.62 11.11
N ASN A 28 -11.59 0.61 10.67
CA ASN A 28 -12.32 -0.28 11.55
C ASN A 28 -11.51 -1.51 11.97
N PHE A 29 -10.22 -1.61 11.62
CA PHE A 29 -9.39 -2.70 12.12
C PHE A 29 -9.00 -2.53 13.58
N ASP A 30 -8.94 -3.66 14.27
CA ASP A 30 -8.43 -3.76 15.62
C ASP A 30 -6.91 -3.52 15.65
N SER A 31 -6.39 -3.25 16.85
CA SER A 31 -4.99 -3.03 17.22
C SER A 31 -4.00 -4.11 16.74
N HIS A 32 -4.50 -5.29 16.35
CA HIS A 32 -3.71 -6.33 15.68
C HIS A 32 -3.23 -5.96 14.28
N TYR A 33 -3.73 -4.87 13.69
CA TYR A 33 -3.33 -4.40 12.37
C TYR A 33 -2.71 -3.01 12.43
N THR A 34 -1.58 -2.84 11.77
CA THR A 34 -1.00 -1.54 11.44
C THR A 34 -1.25 -1.24 9.98
N ASN A 35 -1.43 0.02 9.62
CA ASN A 35 -1.85 0.41 8.28
C ASN A 35 -0.89 1.44 7.69
N LEU A 36 -0.50 1.25 6.43
CA LEU A 36 0.28 2.19 5.65
C LEU A 36 -0.50 2.56 4.39
N ILE A 37 -0.84 3.83 4.24
CA ILE A 37 -1.51 4.36 3.05
C ILE A 37 -0.46 5.09 2.21
N LEU A 38 -0.28 4.66 0.97
CA LEU A 38 0.65 5.28 0.02
C LEU A 38 -0.14 5.76 -1.19
N ASN A 39 0.05 7.02 -1.55
CA ASN A 39 -0.48 7.57 -2.79
C ASN A 39 0.62 7.49 -3.85
N PHE A 40 0.38 6.71 -4.89
CA PHE A 40 1.31 6.64 -6.00
C PHE A 40 1.11 7.87 -6.88
N SER A 41 2.21 8.36 -7.43
CA SER A 41 2.18 9.47 -8.37
C SER A 41 3.36 9.31 -9.31
N SER A 42 3.37 10.05 -10.42
CA SER A 42 4.53 10.12 -11.31
C SER A 42 5.82 10.61 -10.63
N ARG A 43 5.73 11.15 -9.41
CA ARG A 43 6.89 11.60 -8.62
C ARG A 43 7.34 10.58 -7.57
N THR A 44 6.54 9.57 -7.28
CA THR A 44 6.84 8.57 -6.24
C THR A 44 7.89 7.59 -6.76
N LYS A 45 9.08 7.59 -6.17
CA LYS A 45 10.17 6.67 -6.57
C LYS A 45 10.16 5.40 -5.73
N SER A 46 10.83 4.36 -6.22
CA SER A 46 11.02 3.10 -5.49
C SER A 46 11.60 3.29 -4.09
N ILE A 47 12.56 4.22 -3.94
CA ILE A 47 13.17 4.55 -2.66
C ILE A 47 12.18 5.19 -1.68
N ASP A 48 11.20 5.96 -2.17
CA ASP A 48 10.19 6.60 -1.32
C ASP A 48 9.26 5.52 -0.75
N VAL A 49 8.82 4.59 -1.60
CA VAL A 49 8.01 3.44 -1.20
C VAL A 49 8.74 2.57 -0.17
N GLN A 50 10.01 2.24 -0.44
CA GLN A 50 10.82 1.44 0.48
C GLN A 50 10.94 2.12 1.84
N ARG A 51 11.30 3.41 1.87
CA ARG A 51 11.43 4.18 3.12
C ARG A 51 10.12 4.22 3.89
N SER A 52 8.99 4.45 3.21
CA SER A 52 7.69 4.45 3.87
C SER A 52 7.34 3.09 4.48
N ILE A 53 7.63 2.00 3.79
CA ILE A 53 7.42 0.63 4.32
C ILE A 53 8.33 0.42 5.54
N GLU A 54 9.61 0.78 5.44
CA GLU A 54 10.59 0.64 6.53
C GLU A 54 10.17 1.42 7.80
N THR A 55 9.43 2.53 7.69
CA THR A 55 8.91 3.24 8.88
C THR A 55 7.94 2.41 9.73
N GLN A 56 7.30 1.40 9.15
CA GLN A 56 6.33 0.52 9.80
C GLN A 56 6.92 -0.85 10.16
N LEU A 57 8.22 -1.06 9.86
CA LEU A 57 8.91 -2.32 10.08
C LEU A 57 10.01 -2.17 11.13
N GLU A 58 10.12 -3.18 11.97
CA GLU A 58 11.19 -3.36 12.93
C GLU A 58 12.17 -4.43 12.42
N LYS A 59 13.46 -4.17 12.61
CA LYS A 59 14.49 -5.16 12.31
C LYS A 59 14.49 -6.23 13.40
N ARG A 60 14.17 -7.48 13.04
CA ARG A 60 14.11 -8.63 13.97
C ARG A 60 15.38 -9.46 13.99
N SER A 61 16.14 -9.46 12.90
CA SER A 61 17.38 -10.21 12.74
C SER A 61 18.24 -9.57 11.66
N LYS A 62 19.43 -10.12 11.36
CA LYS A 62 20.36 -9.56 10.36
C LYS A 62 19.67 -9.25 9.02
N ASP A 63 18.79 -10.15 8.58
CA ASP A 63 18.14 -10.12 7.26
C ASP A 63 16.60 -10.20 7.33
N THR A 64 15.99 -9.94 8.49
CA THR A 64 14.54 -10.07 8.66
C THR A 64 13.93 -8.81 9.23
N TYR A 65 12.94 -8.28 8.50
CA TYR A 65 12.09 -7.15 8.90
C TYR A 65 10.67 -7.65 9.06
N GLY A 66 9.97 -7.11 10.05
CA GLY A 66 8.56 -7.39 10.23
C GLY A 66 7.87 -6.23 10.91
N PRO A 67 6.53 -6.13 10.83
CA PRO A 67 5.80 -5.16 11.63
C PRO A 67 6.04 -5.41 13.12
N THR A 68 5.63 -4.44 13.95
CA THR A 68 5.69 -4.57 15.42
C THR A 68 5.20 -5.94 15.88
N ALA A 69 5.88 -6.51 16.87
CA ALA A 69 5.58 -7.86 17.34
C ALA A 69 4.08 -8.01 17.69
N GLY A 70 3.44 -9.03 17.13
CA GLY A 70 2.01 -9.29 17.35
C GLY A 70 1.04 -8.53 16.43
N THR A 71 1.53 -7.68 15.54
CA THR A 71 0.70 -6.96 14.55
C THR A 71 0.93 -7.43 13.11
N LYS A 72 0.00 -7.09 12.22
CA LYS A 72 0.09 -7.30 10.77
C LYS A 72 0.01 -5.97 10.05
N LEU A 73 0.96 -5.71 9.15
CA LEU A 73 0.95 -4.51 8.32
C LEU A 73 0.04 -4.69 7.10
N ILE A 74 -0.93 -3.80 6.94
CA ILE A 74 -1.77 -3.66 5.75
C ILE A 74 -1.27 -2.45 4.98
N ILE A 75 -0.93 -2.65 3.72
CA ILE A 75 -0.52 -1.58 2.82
C ILE A 75 -1.66 -1.33 1.84
N PHE A 76 -2.17 -0.10 1.84
CA PHE A 76 -3.09 0.37 0.83
C PHE A 76 -2.36 1.31 -0.13
N LEU A 77 -2.37 0.96 -1.41
CA LEU A 77 -1.84 1.77 -2.49
C LEU A 77 -3.01 2.47 -3.17
N ASP A 78 -3.11 3.78 -2.98
CA ASP A 78 -4.10 4.64 -3.64
C ASP A 78 -3.51 5.29 -4.90
N ASP A 79 -4.40 5.63 -5.82
CA ASP A 79 -4.14 6.32 -7.08
C ASP A 79 -2.80 5.91 -7.71
N ILE A 80 -2.73 4.70 -8.29
CA ILE A 80 -1.65 4.41 -9.22
C ILE A 80 -1.96 5.26 -10.44
N SER A 81 -1.46 6.50 -10.46
CA SER A 81 -1.36 7.27 -11.69
C SER A 81 -0.42 6.47 -12.56
N MET A 82 -0.98 5.56 -13.34
CA MET A 82 -0.24 4.72 -14.26
C MET A 82 0.54 5.69 -15.13
N PRO A 83 1.89 5.69 -15.11
CA PRO A 83 2.64 6.48 -16.06
C PRO A 83 2.09 6.12 -17.42
N LYS A 84 1.64 7.12 -18.19
CA LYS A 84 1.19 6.87 -19.56
C LYS A 84 2.36 6.18 -20.25
N ILE A 85 2.15 4.93 -20.60
CA ILE A 85 3.03 4.20 -21.49
C ILE A 85 3.03 5.04 -22.77
N ASP A 86 4.18 5.62 -23.10
CA ASP A 86 4.41 6.24 -24.39
C ASP A 86 4.09 5.20 -25.49
N GLN A 87 3.71 5.63 -26.70
CA GLN A 87 3.40 4.77 -27.86
C GLN A 87 4.43 3.65 -28.11
N TYR A 88 5.63 3.75 -27.53
CA TYR A 88 6.71 2.77 -27.61
C TYR A 88 6.83 1.77 -26.43
N GLY A 89 5.91 1.77 -25.46
CA GLY A 89 5.96 0.75 -24.39
C GLY A 89 6.86 1.11 -23.20
N THR A 90 7.38 2.34 -23.12
CA THR A 90 8.36 2.74 -22.10
C THR A 90 7.72 3.65 -21.05
N CYS A 91 7.93 3.31 -19.76
CA CYS A 91 7.62 4.19 -18.64
C CYS A 91 8.87 5.00 -18.28
N HIS A 92 8.82 6.32 -18.44
CA HIS A 92 9.82 7.26 -17.94
C HIS A 92 9.39 7.86 -16.59
#